data_AF-A0A9Q3VNQ6-F1
#
_entry.id   AF-A0A9Q3VNQ6-F1
#
_cell.length_a   1.000
_cell.length_b   1.000
_cell.length_c   1.000
_cell.angle_alpha   90.00
_cell.angle_beta   90.00
_cell.angle_gamma   90.00
#
_symmetry.space_group_name_H-M   'P 1'
#
loop_
_entity.id
_entity.type
_entity.pdbx_description
1 polymer ?
#
loop_
_entity_poly.entity_id
_entity_poly.type
_entity_poly.pdbx_seq_one_letter_code
_entity_poly.pdbx_strand_id
1 'polypeptide(L)'
;MEIPRHIRTAQPACSSTPQIHRNLSVSACPHIPTRGANRGSTAQWEGDRAGLRRVDRRGRVRAVHGAVEPPGGRRVRGPPACAPGAHWLDVGCGSGALASTVARRCRPRTLLGVGRSAGFVAAARAQGSSPALFARADAQALPVGDAAVDVAVSGLVLNFLPEPGAAVAEAARVVTPGGLVAAYVWDYAEGMGFLRHFWDAVTAVDPSSAAELDEGRRFPLCRPAPLRRLWSEAALVEVEVAPIEVPTRFTDFADLWDPLLAGQGPAPG
;
A
#
# COMPACT_ATOMS: atom_id res chain seq x y z
N MET A 1 11.35 45.60 -29.34
CA MET A 1 10.73 44.65 -30.27
C MET A 1 9.56 44.03 -29.54
N GLU A 2 8.35 44.41 -29.95
CA GLU A 2 7.10 44.35 -29.21
C GLU A 2 6.47 42.96 -29.13
N ILE A 3 5.70 42.75 -28.07
CA ILE A 3 4.77 41.64 -27.83
C ILE A 3 3.40 42.04 -28.40
N PRO A 4 2.71 41.20 -29.20
CA PRO A 4 1.29 41.37 -29.42
C PRO A 4 0.45 40.40 -28.59
N ARG A 5 -0.46 40.98 -27.80
CA ARG A 5 -1.67 40.36 -27.26
C ARG A 5 -2.68 40.15 -28.39
N HIS A 6 -3.46 39.06 -28.38
CA HIS A 6 -4.89 39.11 -28.75
C HIS A 6 -5.66 37.90 -28.20
N ILE A 7 -6.58 38.20 -27.28
CA ILE A 7 -7.73 37.36 -26.92
C ILE A 7 -8.93 37.90 -27.73
N ARG A 8 -9.70 37.02 -28.38
CA ARG A 8 -11.10 37.28 -28.78
C ARG A 8 -11.98 36.10 -28.43
N THR A 9 -13.05 36.43 -27.72
CA THR A 9 -14.23 35.65 -27.33
C THR A 9 -15.18 35.40 -28.51
N ALA A 10 -15.85 34.25 -28.51
CA ALA A 10 -17.16 34.07 -29.15
C ALA A 10 -17.96 32.93 -28.48
N GLN A 11 -19.08 33.27 -27.85
CA GLN A 11 -20.30 32.45 -27.71
C GLN A 11 -21.27 32.92 -28.81
N PRO A 12 -22.23 32.12 -29.34
CA PRO A 12 -23.43 31.62 -28.61
C PRO A 12 -23.85 30.20 -29.13
N ALA A 13 -24.98 29.54 -28.87
CA ALA A 13 -26.29 29.82 -28.27
C ALA A 13 -26.92 28.47 -27.80
N CYS A 14 -27.97 28.56 -26.98
CA CYS A 14 -28.72 27.47 -26.37
C CYS A 14 -29.98 27.12 -27.17
N SER A 15 -30.32 25.83 -27.35
CA SER A 15 -31.73 25.36 -27.32
C SER A 15 -31.89 23.82 -27.32
N SER A 16 -32.82 23.38 -26.46
CA SER A 16 -33.71 22.20 -26.50
C SER A 16 -33.18 20.76 -26.31
N THR A 17 -33.63 20.11 -25.23
CA THR A 17 -33.80 18.65 -25.02
C THR A 17 -35.24 18.25 -25.43
N PRO A 18 -35.57 16.98 -25.80
CA PRO A 18 -35.66 15.85 -24.83
C PRO A 18 -35.33 14.41 -25.36
N GLN A 19 -34.92 13.56 -24.40
CA GLN A 19 -35.15 12.10 -24.21
C GLN A 19 -34.75 10.97 -25.23
N ILE A 20 -33.87 10.09 -24.71
CA ILE A 20 -33.84 8.60 -24.74
C ILE A 20 -33.70 7.86 -26.10
N HIS A 21 -32.51 7.32 -26.40
CA HIS A 21 -32.20 5.87 -26.52
C HIS A 21 -30.75 5.62 -27.00
N ARG A 22 -30.22 4.49 -26.52
CA ARG A 22 -28.95 3.78 -26.71
C ARG A 22 -28.09 4.01 -27.98
N ASN A 23 -26.79 3.76 -27.75
CA ASN A 23 -25.66 3.51 -28.66
C ASN A 23 -25.02 4.74 -29.30
N LEU A 24 -23.77 5.03 -28.91
CA LEU A 24 -22.60 4.98 -29.80
C LEU A 24 -21.30 5.34 -29.06
N SER A 25 -20.28 4.55 -29.37
CA SER A 25 -18.84 4.87 -29.40
C SER A 25 -18.44 6.35 -29.22
N VAL A 26 -17.43 6.59 -28.40
CA VAL A 26 -16.46 7.67 -28.65
C VAL A 26 -15.06 7.08 -28.65
N SER A 27 -14.43 7.23 -29.81
CA SER A 27 -13.07 6.90 -30.18
C SER A 27 -12.08 7.93 -29.61
N ALA A 28 -11.01 7.40 -29.01
CA ALA A 28 -9.60 7.82 -28.99
C ALA A 28 -9.16 9.31 -29.05
N CYS A 29 -8.26 9.67 -28.13
CA CYS A 29 -6.83 10.02 -28.38
C CYS A 29 -6.09 10.30 -27.02
N PRO A 30 -4.75 10.27 -26.93
CA PRO A 30 -3.79 9.30 -27.48
C PRO A 30 -2.70 8.82 -26.46
N HIS A 31 -2.17 7.62 -26.70
CA HIS A 31 -0.83 7.10 -26.35
C HIS A 31 -0.24 7.25 -24.92
N ILE A 32 -0.37 6.18 -24.13
CA ILE A 32 0.68 5.73 -23.20
C ILE A 32 1.21 4.39 -23.75
N PRO A 33 2.51 4.23 -24.06
CA PRO A 33 3.03 2.96 -24.53
C PRO A 33 3.11 1.98 -23.36
N THR A 34 2.22 0.99 -23.34
CA THR A 34 2.37 -0.22 -22.51
C THR A 34 3.28 -1.21 -23.23
N ARG A 35 4.60 -1.10 -23.01
CA ARG A 35 5.55 -2.17 -23.32
C ARG A 35 6.22 -2.63 -22.03
N GLY A 36 5.95 -3.89 -21.66
CA GLY A 36 6.60 -4.52 -20.52
C GLY A 36 5.80 -5.68 -19.93
N ALA A 37 5.12 -6.47 -20.77
CA ALA A 37 4.60 -7.76 -20.35
C ALA A 37 5.79 -8.66 -19.99
N ASN A 38 5.85 -9.09 -18.74
CA ASN A 38 6.84 -9.98 -18.18
C ASN A 38 6.76 -11.34 -18.90
N ARG A 39 7.49 -11.50 -20.01
CA ARG A 39 7.71 -12.80 -20.67
C ARG A 39 8.89 -13.48 -19.99
N GLY A 40 8.68 -14.75 -19.66
CA GLY A 40 9.53 -15.52 -18.77
C GLY A 40 11.00 -15.59 -19.14
N SER A 41 11.83 -15.87 -18.14
CA SER A 41 13.22 -16.24 -18.33
C SER A 41 13.48 -17.63 -17.72
N THR A 42 13.49 -18.62 -18.59
CA THR A 42 14.45 -19.73 -18.49
C THR A 42 15.74 -19.28 -19.16
N ALA A 43 16.86 -19.24 -18.44
CA ALA A 43 18.19 -19.66 -18.91
C ALA A 43 19.30 -19.29 -17.90
N GLN A 44 20.27 -20.20 -17.85
CA GLN A 44 21.50 -20.21 -17.06
C GLN A 44 22.62 -19.33 -17.66
N TRP A 45 23.70 -19.20 -16.88
CA TRP A 45 24.85 -18.27 -16.86
C TRP A 45 25.91 -18.36 -17.99
N GLU A 46 26.73 -17.29 -18.19
CA GLU A 46 28.22 -17.23 -18.02
C GLU A 46 28.89 -15.96 -18.67
N GLY A 47 29.94 -15.39 -18.02
CA GLY A 47 30.93 -14.47 -18.65
C GLY A 47 31.17 -13.10 -17.96
N ASP A 48 32.41 -12.83 -17.57
CA ASP A 48 32.85 -11.75 -16.64
C ASP A 48 33.51 -10.53 -17.33
N ARG A 49 33.67 -9.44 -16.55
CA ARG A 49 34.50 -8.20 -16.71
C ARG A 49 33.73 -6.87 -16.89
N ALA A 50 33.36 -6.28 -15.75
CA ALA A 50 33.87 -4.97 -15.29
C ALA A 50 33.00 -4.40 -14.16
N GLY A 51 33.33 -4.76 -12.91
CA GLY A 51 33.32 -3.79 -11.81
C GLY A 51 32.00 -3.21 -11.28
N LEU A 52 30.81 -3.69 -11.64
CA LEU A 52 29.61 -3.43 -10.84
C LEU A 52 29.40 -4.58 -9.85
N ARG A 53 29.83 -4.36 -8.60
CA ARG A 53 29.46 -5.25 -7.50
C ARG A 53 27.92 -5.27 -7.41
N ARG A 54 27.35 -6.46 -7.30
CA ARG A 54 25.94 -6.66 -6.96
C ARG A 54 25.63 -5.90 -5.67
N VAL A 55 24.96 -4.77 -5.78
CA VAL A 55 24.54 -3.96 -4.64
C VAL A 55 23.31 -4.65 -4.03
N ASP A 56 23.53 -5.52 -3.02
CA ASP A 56 22.44 -6.02 -2.15
C ASP A 56 22.04 -4.88 -1.20
N ARG A 57 21.04 -4.07 -1.59
CA ARG A 57 20.40 -3.08 -0.72
C ARG A 57 19.04 -3.63 -0.28
N ARG A 58 19.04 -4.34 0.84
CA ARG A 58 17.83 -4.90 1.45
C ARG A 58 16.91 -3.76 1.90
N GLY A 59 15.64 -3.83 1.51
CA GLY A 59 14.60 -3.01 2.11
C GLY A 59 14.02 -3.75 3.31
N ARG A 60 13.93 -3.09 4.47
CA ARG A 60 13.15 -3.59 5.60
C ARG A 60 11.80 -2.90 5.63
N VAL A 61 10.76 -3.73 5.75
CA VAL A 61 9.41 -3.36 6.13
C VAL A 61 9.26 -3.70 7.61
N ARG A 62 8.50 -2.97 8.41
CA ARG A 62 8.09 -3.45 9.74
C ARG A 62 6.69 -4.02 9.67
N ALA A 63 6.53 -5.24 10.16
CA ALA A 63 5.22 -5.79 10.43
C ALA A 63 4.94 -5.76 11.92
N VAL A 64 3.69 -5.45 12.23
CA VAL A 64 3.14 -5.55 13.56
C VAL A 64 1.91 -6.42 13.49
N HIS A 65 1.81 -7.34 14.42
CA HIS A 65 0.60 -8.13 14.60
C HIS A 65 0.26 -8.17 16.08
N GLY A 66 -1.04 -8.18 16.38
CA GLY A 66 -1.58 -8.28 17.72
C GLY A 66 -2.89 -9.06 17.69
N ALA A 67 -3.15 -9.82 18.74
CA ALA A 67 -4.39 -10.57 18.91
C ALA A 67 -5.40 -9.77 19.73
N VAL A 68 -6.70 -10.03 19.55
CA VAL A 68 -7.77 -9.50 20.42
C VAL A 68 -7.98 -10.49 21.57
N GLU A 69 -8.22 -10.01 22.80
CA GLU A 69 -8.34 -10.87 24.00
C GLU A 69 -9.56 -11.82 23.93
N PRO A 70 -9.40 -13.15 24.11
CA PRO A 70 -10.50 -14.07 24.43
C PRO A 70 -10.53 -14.41 25.94
N PRO A 71 -11.68 -14.80 26.53
CA PRO A 71 -11.70 -15.36 27.88
C PRO A 71 -11.02 -16.74 27.89
N GLY A 72 -9.85 -16.85 28.55
CA GLY A 72 -9.12 -18.11 28.74
C GLY A 72 -8.17 -18.46 27.60
N GLY A 73 -6.94 -17.93 27.68
CA GLY A 73 -5.99 -17.90 26.57
C GLY A 73 -5.29 -19.20 26.18
N ARG A 74 -4.79 -19.20 24.94
CA ARG A 74 -3.62 -19.95 24.49
C ARG A 74 -2.87 -19.11 23.43
N ARG A 75 -1.58 -18.89 23.65
CA ARG A 75 -0.68 -18.04 22.83
C ARG A 75 -0.35 -18.70 21.49
N VAL A 76 -0.22 -17.90 20.43
CA VAL A 76 0.41 -18.32 19.16
C VAL A 76 1.67 -17.46 18.94
N ARG A 77 2.84 -18.10 18.79
CA ARG A 77 4.11 -17.42 18.48
C ARG A 77 4.28 -17.31 16.95
N GLY A 78 4.52 -16.09 16.46
CA GLY A 78 4.93 -15.78 15.08
C GLY A 78 3.84 -15.09 14.23
N PRO A 79 4.21 -14.48 13.08
CA PRO A 79 3.24 -13.88 12.16
C PRO A 79 2.24 -14.96 11.74
N PRO A 80 0.95 -14.64 11.52
CA PRO A 80 -0.08 -15.64 11.28
C PRO A 80 0.36 -16.62 10.21
N ALA A 81 0.55 -17.87 10.64
CA ALA A 81 0.34 -18.99 9.76
C ALA A 81 -1.05 -18.79 9.15
N CYS A 82 -1.14 -18.85 7.83
CA CYS A 82 -2.41 -18.84 7.12
C CYS A 82 -3.48 -19.59 7.91
N ALA A 83 -4.67 -19.00 8.05
CA ALA A 83 -5.84 -19.61 8.67
C ALA A 83 -6.81 -20.07 7.57
N PRO A 84 -6.69 -21.32 7.07
CA PRO A 84 -7.64 -21.87 6.11
C PRO A 84 -9.07 -21.77 6.59
N GLY A 85 -9.97 -21.36 5.70
CA GLY A 85 -11.40 -21.25 6.02
C GLY A 85 -11.77 -20.07 6.92
N ALA A 86 -10.82 -19.20 7.28
CA ALA A 86 -11.12 -17.99 8.04
C ALA A 86 -11.79 -16.89 7.18
N HIS A 87 -12.45 -15.96 7.83
CA HIS A 87 -12.99 -14.73 7.28
C HIS A 87 -11.94 -13.61 7.38
N TRP A 88 -11.52 -13.09 6.23
CA TRP A 88 -10.44 -12.09 6.13
C TRP A 88 -10.96 -10.72 5.70
N LEU A 89 -10.34 -9.68 6.25
CA LEU A 89 -10.50 -8.28 5.87
C LEU A 89 -9.14 -7.67 5.49
N ASP A 90 -9.02 -7.07 4.31
CA ASP A 90 -7.87 -6.28 3.85
C ASP A 90 -8.22 -4.78 3.89
N VAL A 91 -7.74 -4.09 4.93
CA VAL A 91 -8.02 -2.68 5.21
C VAL A 91 -7.03 -1.79 4.47
N GLY A 92 -7.55 -0.99 3.54
CA GLY A 92 -6.74 -0.19 2.62
C GLY A 92 -6.18 -1.03 1.47
N CYS A 93 -7.01 -1.88 0.85
CA CYS A 93 -6.60 -2.94 -0.07
C CYS A 93 -5.84 -2.48 -1.33
N GLY A 94 -5.82 -1.18 -1.65
CA GLY A 94 -5.22 -0.65 -2.87
C GLY A 94 -5.75 -1.36 -4.12
N SER A 95 -4.86 -1.77 -5.02
CA SER A 95 -5.17 -2.57 -6.21
C SER A 95 -5.41 -4.07 -5.92
N GLY A 96 -5.46 -4.48 -4.64
CA GLY A 96 -5.77 -5.85 -4.23
C GLY A 96 -4.57 -6.80 -4.18
N ALA A 97 -3.33 -6.28 -4.16
CA ALA A 97 -2.13 -7.12 -4.16
C ALA A 97 -2.01 -8.01 -2.90
N LEU A 98 -2.32 -7.45 -1.72
CA LEU A 98 -2.31 -8.18 -0.45
C LEU A 98 -3.44 -9.21 -0.41
N ALA A 99 -4.68 -8.79 -0.65
CA ALA A 99 -5.83 -9.68 -0.81
C ALA A 99 -5.55 -10.86 -1.77
N SER A 100 -4.97 -10.60 -2.94
CA SER A 100 -4.63 -11.64 -3.91
C SER A 100 -3.61 -12.65 -3.34
N THR A 101 -2.65 -12.19 -2.54
CA THR A 101 -1.68 -13.06 -1.89
C THR A 101 -2.32 -13.91 -0.79
N VAL A 102 -3.21 -13.32 0.01
CA VAL A 102 -4.01 -14.04 1.02
C VAL A 102 -4.87 -15.11 0.36
N ALA A 103 -5.59 -14.79 -0.72
CA ALA A 103 -6.44 -15.74 -1.45
C ALA A 103 -5.63 -16.95 -1.95
N ARG A 104 -4.46 -16.73 -2.54
CA ARG A 104 -3.59 -17.80 -3.06
C ARG A 104 -2.97 -18.66 -1.96
N ARG A 105 -2.52 -18.05 -0.87
CA ARG A 105 -1.69 -18.74 0.14
C ARG A 105 -2.50 -19.30 1.30
N CYS A 106 -3.57 -18.62 1.69
CA CYS A 106 -4.26 -18.90 2.94
C CYS A 106 -5.62 -19.56 2.79
N ARG A 107 -6.15 -19.71 1.56
CA ARG A 107 -7.44 -20.36 1.29
C ARG A 107 -8.56 -19.86 2.23
N PRO A 108 -8.81 -18.55 2.26
CA PRO A 108 -9.84 -17.97 3.12
C PRO A 108 -11.23 -18.47 2.72
N ARG A 109 -12.18 -18.49 3.66
CA ARG A 109 -13.60 -18.73 3.36
C ARG A 109 -14.22 -17.50 2.70
N THR A 110 -13.93 -16.32 3.23
CA THR A 110 -14.28 -15.03 2.61
C THR A 110 -13.10 -14.08 2.71
N LEU A 111 -12.99 -13.19 1.74
CA LEU A 111 -11.98 -12.13 1.76
C LEU A 111 -12.61 -10.83 1.25
N LEU A 112 -12.72 -9.85 2.12
CA LEU A 112 -13.18 -8.51 1.76
C LEU A 112 -11.99 -7.55 1.76
N GLY A 113 -11.73 -6.87 0.64
CA GLY A 113 -10.81 -5.73 0.59
C GLY A 113 -11.59 -4.42 0.60
N VAL A 114 -11.17 -3.47 1.44
CA VAL A 114 -11.76 -2.14 1.52
C VAL A 114 -10.74 -1.05 1.25
N GLY A 115 -11.12 0.02 0.55
CA GLY A 115 -10.24 1.17 0.33
C GLY A 115 -10.99 2.45 -0.03
N ARG A 116 -10.38 3.61 0.24
CA ARG A 116 -11.02 4.92 -0.01
C ARG A 116 -11.02 5.31 -1.51
N SER A 117 -9.99 4.93 -2.26
CA SER A 117 -9.82 5.30 -3.67
C SER A 117 -10.72 4.46 -4.58
N ALA A 118 -11.65 5.12 -5.26
CA ALA A 118 -12.53 4.47 -6.24
C ALA A 118 -11.73 3.81 -7.39
N GLY A 119 -10.66 4.47 -7.85
CA GLY A 119 -9.81 3.94 -8.92
C GLY A 119 -9.08 2.66 -8.52
N PHE A 120 -8.50 2.62 -7.32
CA PHE A 120 -7.83 1.41 -6.82
C PHE A 120 -8.82 0.27 -6.56
N VAL A 121 -9.99 0.56 -5.98
CA VAL A 121 -11.04 -0.46 -5.79
C VAL A 121 -11.52 -1.01 -7.13
N ALA A 122 -11.70 -0.16 -8.15
CA ALA A 122 -12.06 -0.62 -9.48
C ALA A 122 -10.99 -1.53 -10.09
N ALA A 123 -9.70 -1.18 -9.96
CA ALA A 123 -8.59 -2.00 -10.40
C ALA A 123 -8.54 -3.35 -9.65
N ALA A 124 -8.76 -3.34 -8.33
CA ALA A 124 -8.81 -4.54 -7.50
C ALA A 124 -9.95 -5.47 -7.91
N ARG A 125 -11.13 -4.93 -8.23
CA ARG A 125 -12.26 -5.72 -8.77
C ARG A 125 -11.94 -6.36 -10.11
N ALA A 126 -11.23 -5.64 -10.99
CA ALA A 126 -10.89 -6.15 -12.31
C ALA A 126 -9.84 -7.27 -12.28
N GLN A 127 -8.94 -7.25 -11.29
CA GLN A 127 -7.86 -8.22 -11.14
C GLN A 127 -8.16 -9.32 -10.11
N GLY A 128 -9.18 -9.10 -9.28
CA GLY A 128 -9.55 -9.99 -8.18
C GLY A 128 -10.03 -11.35 -8.64
N SER A 129 -9.69 -12.37 -7.85
CA SER A 129 -10.21 -13.73 -8.01
C SER A 129 -11.01 -14.13 -6.78
N SER A 130 -12.00 -15.02 -6.97
CA SER A 130 -12.74 -15.62 -5.85
C SER A 130 -11.80 -16.22 -4.79
N PRO A 131 -12.08 -16.06 -3.48
CA PRO A 131 -13.29 -15.48 -2.89
C PRO A 131 -13.18 -13.97 -2.59
N ALA A 132 -12.23 -13.24 -3.20
CA ALA A 132 -12.01 -11.83 -2.91
C ALA A 132 -13.13 -10.93 -3.46
N LEU A 133 -13.71 -10.12 -2.59
CA LEU A 133 -14.64 -9.03 -2.93
C LEU A 133 -14.01 -7.70 -2.52
N PHE A 134 -14.35 -6.62 -3.22
CA PHE A 134 -13.78 -5.30 -2.95
C PHE A 134 -14.86 -4.23 -2.84
N ALA A 135 -14.75 -3.37 -1.83
CA ALA A 135 -15.69 -2.28 -1.57
C ALA A 135 -14.97 -0.96 -1.26
N ARG A 136 -15.65 0.16 -1.51
CA ARG A 136 -15.17 1.46 -1.08
C ARG A 136 -15.58 1.68 0.37
N ALA A 137 -14.61 1.94 1.25
CA ALA A 137 -14.88 2.33 2.64
C ALA A 137 -13.72 3.11 3.25
N ASP A 138 -14.00 3.79 4.36
CA ASP A 138 -12.97 4.38 5.21
C ASP A 138 -12.43 3.31 6.17
N ALA A 139 -11.11 3.29 6.38
CA ALA A 139 -10.49 2.41 7.37
C ALA A 139 -10.90 2.76 8.81
N GLN A 140 -11.34 4.00 9.03
CA GLN A 140 -11.77 4.53 10.32
C GLN A 140 -13.29 4.38 10.56
N ALA A 141 -14.01 3.76 9.62
CA ALA A 141 -15.44 3.43 9.73
C ALA A 141 -15.76 2.24 8.82
N LEU A 142 -15.43 1.04 9.27
CA LEU A 142 -15.52 -0.18 8.47
C LEU A 142 -16.99 -0.63 8.33
N PRO A 143 -17.45 -1.00 7.12
CA PRO A 143 -18.82 -1.46 6.86
C PRO A 143 -18.96 -2.95 7.23
N VAL A 144 -18.42 -3.33 8.37
CA VAL A 144 -18.34 -4.70 8.87
C VAL A 144 -18.84 -4.68 10.32
N GLY A 145 -19.68 -5.64 10.67
CA GLY A 145 -20.21 -5.78 12.03
C GLY A 145 -19.12 -6.12 13.04
N ASP A 146 -19.45 -5.95 14.32
CA ASP A 146 -18.56 -6.32 15.43
C ASP A 146 -18.27 -7.83 15.38
N ALA A 147 -17.02 -8.21 15.66
CA ALA A 147 -16.58 -9.61 15.74
C ALA A 147 -17.03 -10.48 14.53
N ALA A 148 -16.98 -9.93 13.32
CA ALA A 148 -17.47 -10.57 12.10
C ALA A 148 -16.36 -11.21 11.24
N VAL A 149 -15.09 -10.91 11.51
CA VAL A 149 -13.95 -11.49 10.78
C VAL A 149 -12.93 -12.09 11.74
N ASP A 150 -12.16 -13.07 11.28
CA ASP A 150 -11.14 -13.73 12.11
C ASP A 150 -9.78 -13.02 11.99
N VAL A 151 -9.51 -12.42 10.82
CA VAL A 151 -8.24 -11.75 10.51
C VAL A 151 -8.47 -10.44 9.78
N ALA A 152 -7.95 -9.34 10.32
CA ALA A 152 -7.84 -8.06 9.63
C ALA A 152 -6.36 -7.75 9.31
N VAL A 153 -6.05 -7.50 8.05
CA VAL A 153 -4.72 -7.11 7.58
C VAL A 153 -4.73 -5.72 6.97
N SER A 154 -3.61 -4.99 7.05
CA SER A 154 -3.43 -3.71 6.37
C SER A 154 -2.01 -3.54 5.84
N GLY A 155 -1.85 -3.43 4.52
CA GLY A 155 -0.55 -3.28 3.87
C GLY A 155 -0.26 -1.86 3.42
N LEU A 156 0.75 -1.22 4.00
CA LEU A 156 1.28 0.10 3.58
C LEU A 156 0.24 1.24 3.61
N VAL A 157 -0.66 1.24 4.59
CA VAL A 157 -1.77 2.22 4.68
C VAL A 157 -1.70 3.07 5.94
N LEU A 158 -1.40 2.47 7.10
CA LEU A 158 -1.57 3.12 8.41
C LEU A 158 -0.87 4.48 8.52
N ASN A 159 0.32 4.64 7.96
CA ASN A 159 1.10 5.88 8.00
C ASN A 159 0.50 7.02 7.16
N PHE A 160 -0.49 6.76 6.32
CA PHE A 160 -1.19 7.76 5.50
C PHE A 160 -2.55 8.15 6.08
N LEU A 161 -3.00 7.50 7.16
CA LEU A 161 -4.28 7.81 7.78
C LEU A 161 -4.15 9.04 8.68
N PRO A 162 -5.16 9.92 8.72
CA PRO A 162 -5.17 11.05 9.64
C PRO A 162 -5.25 10.56 11.09
N GLU A 163 -6.13 9.61 11.39
CA GLU A 163 -6.25 8.97 12.71
C GLU A 163 -5.94 7.47 12.61
N PRO A 164 -4.65 7.06 12.62
CA PRO A 164 -4.29 5.65 12.56
C PRO A 164 -4.84 4.87 13.77
N GLY A 165 -4.99 5.52 14.93
CA GLY A 165 -5.60 4.92 16.13
C GLY A 165 -7.04 4.50 15.90
N ALA A 166 -7.85 5.35 15.24
CA ALA A 166 -9.23 5.03 14.91
C ALA A 166 -9.34 3.83 13.96
N ALA A 167 -8.43 3.72 12.98
CA ALA A 167 -8.41 2.57 12.08
C ALA A 167 -7.98 1.27 12.76
N VAL A 168 -7.03 1.31 13.70
CA VAL A 168 -6.67 0.13 14.50
C VAL A 168 -7.82 -0.27 15.42
N ALA A 169 -8.51 0.70 16.04
CA ALA A 169 -9.68 0.43 16.88
C ALA A 169 -10.83 -0.20 16.07
N GLU A 170 -11.11 0.30 14.86
CA GLU A 170 -12.10 -0.30 13.96
C GLU A 170 -11.70 -1.72 13.53
N ALA A 171 -10.42 -1.94 13.20
CA ALA A 171 -9.93 -3.28 12.88
C ALA A 171 -10.06 -4.24 14.07
N ALA A 172 -9.82 -3.77 15.29
CA ALA A 172 -10.03 -4.56 16.51
C ALA A 172 -11.52 -4.86 16.75
N ARG A 173 -12.41 -3.88 16.54
CA ARG A 173 -13.88 -4.04 16.70
C ARG A 173 -14.44 -5.14 15.80
N VAL A 174 -14.04 -5.17 14.54
CA VAL A 174 -14.59 -6.11 13.55
C VAL A 174 -14.00 -7.52 13.69
N VAL A 175 -12.84 -7.66 14.34
CA VAL A 175 -12.17 -8.93 14.54
C VAL A 175 -12.77 -9.67 15.75
N THR A 176 -12.97 -10.97 15.62
CA THR A 176 -13.46 -11.83 16.71
C THR A 176 -12.50 -11.81 17.91
N PRO A 177 -12.99 -11.99 19.15
CA PRO A 177 -12.12 -12.26 20.29
C PRO A 177 -11.20 -13.46 19.99
N GLY A 178 -9.89 -13.32 20.24
CA GLY A 178 -8.87 -14.30 19.84
C GLY A 178 -8.43 -14.23 18.38
N GLY A 179 -9.07 -13.40 17.56
CA GLY A 179 -8.70 -13.12 16.18
C GLY A 179 -7.47 -12.21 16.08
N LEU A 180 -7.04 -11.97 14.84
CA LEU A 180 -5.77 -11.30 14.57
C LEU A 180 -5.96 -9.98 13.80
N VAL A 181 -5.28 -8.95 14.28
CA VAL A 181 -5.02 -7.72 13.52
C VAL A 181 -3.54 -7.69 13.14
N ALA A 182 -3.23 -7.43 11.87
CA ALA A 182 -1.85 -7.29 11.41
C ALA A 182 -1.70 -6.15 10.40
N ALA A 183 -0.59 -5.44 10.45
CA ALA A 183 -0.25 -4.48 9.41
C ALA A 183 1.24 -4.46 9.13
N TYR A 184 1.60 -3.91 7.99
CA TYR A 184 2.99 -3.62 7.70
C TYR A 184 3.17 -2.25 7.06
N VAL A 185 4.25 -1.57 7.43
CA VAL A 185 4.63 -0.24 6.96
C VAL A 185 6.10 -0.23 6.57
N TRP A 186 6.48 0.66 5.67
CA TRP A 186 7.89 0.86 5.33
C TRP A 186 8.66 1.41 6.52
N ASP A 187 9.90 0.93 6.72
CA ASP A 187 10.82 1.54 7.67
C ASP A 187 11.66 2.62 6.97
N TYR A 188 11.09 3.82 6.89
CA TYR A 188 11.71 4.98 6.25
C TYR A 188 12.96 5.51 6.96
N ALA A 189 13.16 5.16 8.23
CA ALA A 189 14.27 5.67 9.02
C ALA A 189 15.56 4.85 8.79
N GLU A 190 15.48 3.53 8.97
CA GLU A 190 16.67 2.66 9.06
C GLU A 190 16.59 1.41 8.16
N GLY A 191 15.43 1.17 7.55
CA GLY A 191 15.14 -0.06 6.82
C GLY A 191 15.25 0.08 5.31
N MET A 192 14.90 1.23 4.78
CA MET A 192 15.08 1.58 3.36
C MET A 192 16.42 2.26 3.16
N GLY A 193 17.52 1.52 3.32
CA GLY A 193 18.88 2.10 3.38
C GLY A 193 19.23 3.01 2.20
N PHE A 194 18.75 2.69 0.99
CA PHE A 194 18.88 3.60 -0.15
C PHE A 194 18.20 4.96 0.07
N LEU A 195 16.94 4.98 0.54
CA LEU A 195 16.22 6.22 0.82
C LEU A 195 16.85 7.01 1.96
N ARG A 196 17.37 6.32 2.99
CA ARG A 196 18.13 6.99 4.05
C ARG A 196 19.35 7.71 3.49
N HIS A 197 20.15 7.05 2.65
CA HIS A 197 21.30 7.68 2.00
C HIS A 197 20.90 8.84 1.08
N PHE A 198 19.80 8.72 0.34
CA PHE A 198 19.26 9.82 -0.46
C PHE A 198 18.91 11.02 0.42
N TRP A 199 18.13 10.81 1.50
CA TRP A 199 17.73 11.88 2.40
C TRP A 199 18.89 12.47 3.22
N ASP A 200 19.92 11.69 3.53
CA ASP A 200 21.17 12.21 4.13
C ASP A 200 21.85 13.19 3.19
N ALA A 201 21.94 12.84 1.90
CA ALA A 201 22.53 13.71 0.89
C ALA A 201 21.68 14.98 0.68
N VAL A 202 20.35 14.86 0.61
CA VAL A 202 19.45 16.02 0.52
C VAL A 202 19.59 16.90 1.76
N THR A 203 19.64 16.32 2.97
CA THR A 203 19.82 17.07 4.22
C THR A 203 21.13 17.86 4.23
N ALA A 204 22.20 17.32 3.65
CA ALA A 204 23.49 18.00 3.57
C ALA A 204 23.50 19.18 2.58
N VAL A 205 22.66 19.14 1.55
CA VAL A 205 22.60 20.16 0.47
C VAL A 205 21.50 21.20 0.71
N ASP A 206 20.32 20.75 1.13
CA ASP A 206 19.13 21.56 1.38
C ASP A 206 18.41 21.04 2.64
N PRO A 207 18.86 21.47 3.83
CA PRO A 207 18.26 21.05 5.10
C PRO A 207 16.77 21.43 5.22
N SER A 208 16.35 22.54 4.61
CA SER A 208 14.96 23.01 4.62
C SER A 208 14.04 22.04 3.91
N SER A 209 14.34 21.69 2.66
CA SER A 209 13.54 20.73 1.89
C SER A 209 13.55 19.35 2.53
N ALA A 210 14.69 18.91 3.08
CA ALA A 210 14.76 17.64 3.80
C ALA A 210 13.87 17.63 5.06
N ALA A 211 13.79 18.74 5.79
CA ALA A 211 12.93 18.82 6.97
C ALA A 211 11.45 18.64 6.64
N GLU A 212 11.01 19.13 5.48
CA GLU A 212 9.62 19.05 5.03
C GLU A 212 9.27 17.73 4.34
N LEU A 213 10.21 17.16 3.57
CA LEU A 213 9.90 16.08 2.64
C LEU A 213 10.41 14.69 3.07
N ASP A 214 11.40 14.59 3.97
CA ASP A 214 11.97 13.31 4.44
C ASP A 214 10.88 12.43 5.09
N GLU A 215 10.55 11.30 4.46
CA GLU A 215 9.52 10.38 4.95
C GLU A 215 9.85 9.79 6.33
N GLY A 216 11.13 9.66 6.65
CA GLY A 216 11.59 9.26 7.99
C GLY A 216 11.23 10.29 9.05
N ARG A 217 11.03 11.56 8.68
CA ARG A 217 10.54 12.63 9.58
C ARG A 217 9.02 12.74 9.54
N ARG A 218 8.42 12.71 8.34
CA ARG A 218 6.97 12.87 8.12
C ARG A 218 6.14 11.71 8.67
N PHE A 219 6.69 10.50 8.68
CA PHE A 219 5.99 9.30 9.15
C PHE A 219 6.64 8.70 10.40
N PRO A 220 6.61 9.41 11.55
CA PRO A 220 7.20 8.92 12.79
C PRO A 220 6.55 7.61 13.26
N LEU A 221 5.30 7.35 12.88
CA LEU A 221 4.57 6.12 13.16
C LEU A 221 5.31 4.87 12.65
N CYS A 222 6.10 4.96 11.57
CA CYS A 222 6.81 3.83 10.99
C CYS A 222 8.00 3.33 11.84
N ARG A 223 8.38 4.04 12.90
CA ARG A 223 9.38 3.60 13.87
C ARG A 223 8.80 2.51 14.79
N PRO A 224 9.61 1.57 15.31
CA PRO A 224 9.07 0.41 16.01
C PRO A 224 8.40 0.78 17.34
N ALA A 225 8.93 1.76 18.08
CA ALA A 225 8.35 2.19 19.35
C ALA A 225 7.00 2.92 19.17
N PRO A 226 6.87 3.94 18.29
CA PRO A 226 5.57 4.54 17.98
C PRO A 226 4.54 3.53 17.45
N LEU A 227 4.97 2.63 16.55
CA LEU A 227 4.08 1.60 16.02
C LEU A 227 3.62 0.64 17.12
N ARG A 228 4.52 0.16 17.99
CA ARG A 228 4.12 -0.67 19.14
C ARG A 228 3.12 0.04 20.05
N ARG A 229 3.35 1.33 20.31
CA ARG A 229 2.48 2.16 21.16
C ARG A 229 1.07 2.27 20.59
N LEU A 230 0.94 2.60 19.31
CA LEU A 230 -0.35 2.69 18.59
C LEU A 230 -1.22 1.44 18.83
N TRP A 231 -0.62 0.26 18.75
CA TRP A 231 -1.33 -1.01 18.88
C TRP A 231 -1.67 -1.34 20.34
N SER A 232 -0.76 -1.05 21.26
CA SER A 232 -0.96 -1.29 22.69
C SER A 232 -2.07 -0.42 23.28
N GLU A 233 -2.28 0.78 22.73
CA GLU A 233 -3.35 1.70 23.14
C GLU A 233 -4.74 1.30 22.59
N ALA A 234 -4.81 0.41 21.59
CA ALA A 234 -6.05 -0.04 20.95
C ALA A 234 -6.65 -1.31 21.58
N ALA A 235 -6.30 -1.60 22.84
CA ALA A 235 -6.73 -2.81 23.58
C ALA A 235 -6.37 -4.15 22.91
N LEU A 236 -5.38 -4.14 22.00
CA LEU A 236 -4.82 -5.38 21.44
C LEU A 236 -3.82 -5.99 22.42
N VAL A 237 -3.83 -7.30 22.51
CA VAL A 237 -2.92 -8.09 23.36
C VAL A 237 -1.89 -8.82 22.49
N GLU A 238 -0.81 -9.30 23.11
CA GLU A 238 0.27 -10.02 22.42
C GLU A 238 0.89 -9.25 21.23
N VAL A 239 1.00 -7.92 21.36
CA VAL A 239 1.56 -7.05 20.33
C VAL A 239 3.02 -7.40 20.05
N GLU A 240 3.32 -7.81 18.82
CA GLU A 240 4.66 -8.06 18.31
C GLU A 240 4.99 -7.06 17.22
N VAL A 241 6.19 -6.47 17.29
CA VAL A 241 6.73 -5.58 16.26
C VAL A 241 8.05 -6.15 15.80
N ALA A 242 8.13 -6.53 14.53
CA ALA A 242 9.32 -7.16 13.95
C ALA A 242 9.61 -6.60 12.54
N PRO A 243 10.89 -6.50 12.15
CA PRO A 243 11.24 -6.22 10.76
C PRO A 243 10.99 -7.45 9.88
N ILE A 244 10.36 -7.23 8.74
CA ILE A 244 10.38 -8.09 7.56
C ILE A 244 11.42 -7.53 6.59
N GLU A 245 12.52 -8.26 6.39
CA GLU A 245 13.52 -7.89 5.40
C GLU A 245 13.23 -8.60 4.08
N VAL A 246 13.08 -7.84 2.99
CA VAL A 246 12.91 -8.39 1.65
C VAL A 246 14.07 -7.87 0.78
N PRO A 247 14.85 -8.76 0.14
CA PRO A 247 15.88 -8.32 -0.78
C PRO A 247 15.22 -7.72 -2.03
N THR A 248 15.33 -6.41 -2.19
CA THR A 248 14.97 -5.74 -3.44
C THR A 248 16.19 -5.76 -4.35
N ARG A 249 16.00 -6.23 -5.58
CA ARG A 249 17.07 -6.32 -6.57
C ARG A 249 16.75 -5.37 -7.70
N PHE A 250 17.74 -4.56 -8.05
CA PHE A 250 17.70 -3.69 -9.20
C PHE A 250 18.71 -4.21 -10.21
N THR A 251 18.33 -4.15 -11.48
CA THR A 251 19.17 -4.61 -12.59
C THR A 251 20.33 -3.64 -12.82
N ASP A 252 20.06 -2.34 -12.70
CA ASP A 252 21.02 -1.25 -12.81
C ASP A 252 20.53 -0.01 -12.02
N PHE A 253 21.19 1.13 -12.20
CA PHE A 253 20.82 2.37 -11.53
C PHE A 253 19.51 2.97 -12.07
N ALA A 254 19.19 2.82 -13.36
CA ALA A 254 17.97 3.36 -13.94
C ALA A 254 16.74 2.63 -13.38
N ASP A 255 16.81 1.30 -13.26
CA ASP A 255 15.79 0.46 -12.60
C ASP A 255 15.53 0.90 -11.15
N LEU A 256 16.56 1.38 -10.44
CA LEU A 256 16.43 1.97 -9.11
C LEU A 256 15.85 3.39 -9.12
N TRP A 257 16.28 4.23 -10.06
CA TRP A 257 16.11 5.68 -10.00
C TRP A 257 14.88 6.19 -10.74
N ASP A 258 14.58 5.65 -11.93
CA ASP A 258 13.48 6.08 -12.78
C ASP A 258 12.09 6.01 -12.12
N PRO A 259 11.77 4.99 -11.29
CA PRO A 259 10.49 4.97 -10.57
C PRO A 259 10.29 6.19 -9.67
N LEU A 260 11.36 6.70 -9.05
CA LEU A 260 11.30 7.88 -8.17
C LEU A 260 11.00 9.14 -8.98
N LEU A 261 11.63 9.29 -10.15
CA LEU A 261 11.36 10.39 -11.08
C LEU A 261 9.93 10.36 -11.63
N ALA A 262 9.32 9.18 -11.69
CA ALA A 262 7.93 9.00 -12.10
C ALA A 262 6.92 9.14 -10.93
N GLY A 263 7.38 9.51 -9.73
CA GLY A 263 6.55 9.63 -8.52
C GLY A 263 5.99 8.29 -8.02
N GLN A 264 6.64 7.17 -8.35
CA GLN A 264 6.24 5.83 -7.94
C GLN A 264 6.98 5.43 -6.66
N GLY A 265 6.22 5.23 -5.58
CA GLY A 265 6.75 4.79 -4.30
C GLY A 265 7.18 5.95 -3.39
N PRO A 266 7.78 5.63 -2.22
CA PRO A 266 8.26 6.63 -1.29
C PRO A 266 9.55 7.25 -1.81
N ALA A 267 9.41 8.27 -2.62
CA ALA A 267 10.39 9.30 -2.92
C ALA A 267 9.62 10.54 -3.36
N PRO A 268 10.16 11.75 -3.12
CA PRO A 268 9.40 12.97 -3.28
C PRO A 268 9.02 13.17 -4.75
N GLY A 269 7.72 13.30 -5.01
CA GLY A 269 7.19 14.10 -6.10
C GLY A 269 7.07 15.56 -5.66
#